data_AF-A0A0U3GSC4-F1
#
_entry.id   AF-A0A0U3GSC4-F1
#
_cell.length_a   1.000
_cell.length_b   1.000
_cell.length_c   1.000
_cell.angle_alpha   90.00
_cell.angle_beta   90.00
_cell.angle_gamma   90.00
#
_symmetry.space_group_name_H-M   'P 1'
#
loop_
_entity.id
_entity.type
_entity.pdbx_description
1 polymer ?
#
loop_
_entity_poly.entity_id
_entity_poly.type
_entity_poly.pdbx_seq_one_letter_code
_entity_poly.pdbx_strand_id
1 'polypeptide(L)'
;MDAISKMSLIELSRHFAYLQNSELCWQRLEHLVLQQCKENFVQARNNVQDVDAMSVWWQTCFELLSAHQIQICHVNYLEEYIQLFNRGPAIVDLHGWRLCAGDQGQSLVFPHRTLLYPQEKLTIATSECDSTPSFASTRPIWNNRGDSATLLDVSWAEICCWKYGVAAHCEVAISQVHYDRAQHDEYVEIANLGSAWVDLSGWSISGDKSQQFEFPSGAVLRPQGMVRVYTSLCNPQTGGFSFNSPQALWSREGGETCLLDYQGQRVSKFRW
;
A
#
# COMPACT_ATOMS: atom_id res chain seq x y z
N MET A 1 -19.84 1.34 20.30
CA MET A 1 -20.36 0.12 19.65
C MET A 1 -20.95 0.39 18.24
N ASP A 2 -20.82 1.60 17.66
CA ASP A 2 -21.61 2.01 16.48
C ASP A 2 -20.83 2.20 15.15
N ALA A 3 -19.48 2.18 15.18
CA ALA A 3 -18.68 2.31 13.96
C ALA A 3 -18.37 0.96 13.30
N ILE A 4 -17.88 -0.01 14.08
CA ILE A 4 -17.48 -1.35 13.61
C ILE A 4 -18.66 -2.11 12.97
N SER A 5 -19.86 -1.95 13.52
CA SER A 5 -21.08 -2.61 13.02
C SER A 5 -21.53 -2.13 11.64
N LYS A 6 -21.08 -0.95 11.20
CA LYS A 6 -21.44 -0.34 9.91
C LYS A 6 -20.36 -0.53 8.84
N MET A 7 -19.15 -0.94 9.23
CA MET A 7 -18.05 -1.18 8.31
C MET A 7 -18.32 -2.39 7.42
N SER A 8 -17.95 -2.25 6.14
CA SER A 8 -17.85 -3.31 5.15
C SER A 8 -16.65 -4.23 5.44
N LEU A 9 -16.61 -5.38 4.76
CA LEU A 9 -15.50 -6.34 4.87
C LEU A 9 -14.15 -5.71 4.49
N ILE A 10 -14.15 -4.85 3.46
CA ILE A 10 -12.98 -4.12 2.98
C ILE A 10 -12.49 -3.12 4.04
N GLU A 11 -13.39 -2.33 4.63
CA GLU A 11 -13.03 -1.35 5.67
C GLU A 11 -12.50 -2.03 6.93
N LEU A 12 -13.11 -3.14 7.35
CA LEU A 12 -12.65 -3.93 8.50
C LEU A 12 -11.26 -4.53 8.25
N SER A 13 -11.06 -5.12 7.07
CA SER A 13 -9.77 -5.68 6.66
C SER A 13 -8.67 -4.61 6.64
N ARG A 14 -8.97 -3.43 6.08
CA ARG A 14 -8.01 -2.33 5.99
C ARG A 14 -7.61 -1.85 7.38
N HIS A 15 -8.54 -1.57 8.29
CA HIS A 15 -8.23 -0.93 9.58
C HIS A 15 -7.92 -1.91 10.73
N PHE A 16 -7.93 -3.22 10.46
CA PHE A 16 -7.95 -4.27 11.48
C PHE A 16 -6.84 -4.10 12.55
N ALA A 17 -5.62 -3.77 12.12
CA ALA A 17 -4.46 -3.68 13.00
C ALA A 17 -4.52 -2.51 14.02
N TYR A 18 -5.41 -1.53 13.82
CA TYR A 18 -5.52 -0.32 14.63
C TYR A 18 -6.80 -0.24 15.44
N LEU A 19 -7.75 -1.15 15.17
CA LEU A 19 -9.00 -1.21 15.91
C LEU A 19 -8.74 -1.84 17.28
N GLN A 20 -8.86 -1.04 18.34
CA GLN A 20 -8.67 -1.50 19.72
C GLN A 20 -9.64 -2.63 20.15
N ASN A 21 -10.74 -2.85 19.41
CA ASN A 21 -11.73 -3.91 19.68
C ASN A 21 -11.64 -5.03 18.65
N SER A 22 -10.50 -5.71 18.56
CA SER A 22 -10.26 -6.78 17.58
C SER A 22 -11.31 -7.89 17.63
N GLU A 23 -11.81 -8.24 18.82
CA GLU A 23 -12.84 -9.28 19.01
C GLU A 23 -14.17 -8.92 18.30
N LEU A 24 -14.63 -7.67 18.44
CA LEU A 24 -15.83 -7.20 17.74
C LEU A 24 -15.62 -7.16 16.22
N CYS A 25 -14.38 -6.91 15.78
CA CYS A 25 -14.03 -6.91 14.36
C CYS A 25 -14.08 -8.34 13.80
N TRP A 26 -13.55 -9.32 14.53
CA TRP A 26 -13.63 -10.74 14.15
C TRP A 26 -15.08 -11.22 14.04
N GLN A 27 -15.92 -10.94 15.04
CA GLN A 27 -17.33 -11.30 15.01
C GLN A 27 -18.07 -10.67 13.83
N ARG A 28 -17.75 -9.42 13.49
CA ARG A 28 -18.36 -8.74 12.33
C ARG A 28 -17.89 -9.36 11.01
N LEU A 29 -16.60 -9.66 10.86
CA LEU A 29 -16.06 -10.34 9.68
C LEU A 29 -16.73 -11.69 9.48
N GLU A 30 -16.79 -12.51 10.53
CA GLU A 30 -17.45 -13.81 10.50
C GLU A 30 -18.91 -13.69 10.07
N HIS A 31 -19.65 -12.75 10.66
CA HIS A 31 -21.04 -12.48 10.31
C HIS A 31 -21.20 -12.13 8.82
N LEU A 32 -20.37 -11.22 8.29
CA LEU A 32 -20.44 -10.78 6.89
C LEU A 32 -20.13 -11.92 5.91
N VAL A 33 -19.10 -12.72 6.18
CA VAL A 33 -18.75 -13.88 5.35
C VAL A 33 -19.87 -14.92 5.40
N LEU A 34 -20.36 -15.29 6.60
CA LEU A 34 -21.43 -16.26 6.74
C LEU A 34 -22.74 -15.80 6.08
N GLN A 35 -23.04 -14.51 6.14
CA GLN A 35 -24.20 -13.95 5.45
C GLN A 35 -24.06 -14.13 3.93
N GLN A 36 -22.92 -13.76 3.35
CA GLN A 36 -22.67 -13.92 1.90
C GLN A 36 -22.73 -15.40 1.49
N CYS A 37 -22.15 -16.30 2.29
CA CYS A 37 -22.20 -17.74 2.02
C CYS A 37 -23.64 -18.28 1.96
N LYS A 38 -24.52 -17.81 2.86
CA LYS A 38 -25.94 -18.20 2.87
C LYS A 38 -26.67 -17.69 1.63
N GLU A 39 -26.42 -16.44 1.23
CA GLU A 39 -27.00 -15.84 0.03
C GLU A 39 -26.57 -16.61 -1.23
N ASN A 40 -25.27 -16.88 -1.38
CA ASN A 40 -24.71 -17.67 -2.48
C ASN A 40 -25.28 -19.09 -2.53
N PHE A 41 -25.46 -19.74 -1.38
CA PHE A 41 -26.04 -21.08 -1.30
C PHE A 41 -27.50 -21.10 -1.79
N VAL A 42 -28.30 -20.11 -1.40
CA VAL A 42 -29.69 -19.98 -1.87
C VAL A 42 -29.74 -19.74 -3.38
N GLN A 43 -28.88 -18.87 -3.90
CA GLN A 43 -28.80 -18.60 -5.35
C GLN A 43 -28.40 -19.83 -6.17
N ALA A 44 -27.38 -20.57 -5.72
CA ALA A 44 -26.92 -21.78 -6.41
C ALA A 44 -28.02 -22.86 -6.49
N ARG A 45 -28.78 -23.06 -5.39
CA ARG A 45 -29.93 -23.98 -5.38
C ARG A 45 -31.06 -23.53 -6.31
N ASN A 46 -31.32 -22.23 -6.38
CA ASN A 46 -32.31 -21.68 -7.32
C ASN A 46 -31.91 -21.90 -8.78
N ASN A 47 -30.61 -21.94 -9.08
CA ASN A 47 -30.06 -22.23 -10.40
C ASN A 47 -29.92 -23.73 -10.70
N VAL A 48 -30.50 -24.61 -9.87
CA VAL A 48 -30.48 -26.08 -10.04
C VAL A 48 -29.05 -26.64 -10.11
N GLN A 49 -28.09 -25.99 -9.47
CA GLN A 49 -26.75 -26.54 -9.29
C GLN A 49 -26.73 -27.44 -8.06
N ASP A 50 -26.17 -28.65 -8.19
CA ASP A 50 -25.88 -29.51 -7.05
C ASP A 50 -24.62 -28.99 -6.36
N VAL A 51 -24.78 -28.35 -5.21
CA VAL A 51 -23.68 -27.71 -4.47
C VAL A 51 -23.75 -28.07 -3.00
N ASP A 52 -22.61 -28.43 -2.42
CA ASP A 52 -22.50 -28.64 -0.98
C ASP A 52 -22.10 -27.35 -0.26
N ALA A 53 -22.43 -27.28 1.03
CA ALA A 53 -22.21 -26.08 1.84
C ALA A 53 -20.72 -25.71 1.98
N MET A 54 -19.81 -26.70 1.98
CA MET A 54 -18.38 -26.44 2.11
C MET A 54 -17.80 -25.87 0.82
N SER A 55 -18.21 -26.38 -0.34
CA SER A 55 -17.85 -25.81 -1.63
C SER A 55 -18.36 -24.37 -1.78
N VAL A 56 -19.60 -24.08 -1.37
CA VAL A 56 -20.12 -22.70 -1.39
C VAL A 56 -19.36 -21.80 -0.43
N TRP A 57 -19.07 -22.26 0.78
CA TRP A 57 -18.30 -21.49 1.75
C TRP A 57 -16.90 -21.18 1.23
N TRP A 58 -16.19 -22.19 0.71
CA TRP A 58 -14.87 -22.04 0.13
C TRP A 58 -14.88 -21.05 -1.04
N GLN A 59 -15.79 -21.23 -1.99
CA GLN A 59 -15.91 -20.37 -3.16
C GLN A 59 -16.22 -18.92 -2.78
N THR A 60 -17.11 -18.72 -1.81
CA THR A 60 -17.45 -17.37 -1.31
C THR A 60 -16.24 -16.71 -0.66
N CYS A 61 -15.52 -17.42 0.20
CA CYS A 61 -14.27 -16.92 0.79
C CYS A 61 -13.24 -16.57 -0.28
N PHE A 62 -13.11 -17.42 -1.31
CA PHE A 62 -12.21 -17.18 -2.43
C PHE A 62 -12.58 -15.93 -3.22
N GLU A 63 -13.85 -15.76 -3.60
CA GLU A 63 -14.33 -14.59 -4.34
C GLU A 63 -14.12 -13.28 -3.57
N LEU A 64 -14.36 -13.29 -2.25
CA LEU A 64 -14.18 -12.11 -1.40
C LEU A 64 -12.70 -11.72 -1.23
N LEU A 65 -11.78 -12.68 -1.21
CA LEU A 65 -10.40 -12.46 -0.76
C LEU A 65 -9.37 -12.55 -1.89
N SER A 66 -9.66 -13.28 -2.96
CA SER A 66 -8.70 -13.54 -4.05
C SER A 66 -8.17 -12.25 -4.66
N ALA A 67 -9.01 -11.24 -4.85
CA ALA A 67 -8.54 -9.98 -5.43
C ALA A 67 -7.52 -9.24 -4.53
N HIS A 68 -7.66 -9.36 -3.21
CA HIS A 68 -6.80 -8.72 -2.21
C HIS A 68 -5.37 -9.31 -2.15
N GLN A 69 -5.13 -10.42 -2.85
CA GLN A 69 -3.79 -10.99 -2.97
C GLN A 69 -2.97 -10.31 -4.08
N ILE A 70 -3.61 -9.51 -4.94
CA ILE A 70 -2.93 -8.72 -5.97
C ILE A 70 -2.56 -7.36 -5.40
N GLN A 71 -1.32 -6.94 -5.63
CA GLN A 71 -0.86 -5.61 -5.26
C GLN A 71 0.04 -5.02 -6.33
N ILE A 72 0.06 -3.69 -6.43
CA ILE A 72 1.17 -2.97 -7.06
C ILE A 72 2.37 -3.13 -6.13
N CYS A 73 3.48 -3.63 -6.67
CA CYS A 73 4.69 -3.86 -5.88
C CYS A 73 5.86 -2.95 -6.28
N HIS A 74 5.80 -2.33 -7.45
CA HIS A 74 6.87 -1.46 -7.95
C HIS A 74 6.36 -0.55 -9.06
N VAL A 75 6.84 0.69 -9.07
CA VAL A 75 6.72 1.64 -10.19
C VAL A 75 8.13 2.11 -10.54
N ASN A 76 8.50 2.04 -11.82
CA ASN A 76 9.75 2.55 -12.34
C ASN A 76 9.48 3.72 -13.28
N TYR A 77 9.90 4.91 -12.86
CA TYR A 77 9.68 6.18 -13.56
C TYR A 77 10.78 6.52 -14.59
N LEU A 78 11.86 5.74 -14.63
CA LEU A 78 12.92 5.91 -15.64
C LEU A 78 12.65 5.01 -16.84
N GLU A 79 12.35 3.74 -16.55
CA GLU A 79 12.03 2.72 -17.56
C GLU A 79 10.53 2.68 -17.88
N GLU A 80 9.73 3.56 -17.28
CA GLU A 80 8.31 3.78 -17.56
C GLU A 80 7.44 2.51 -17.50
N TYR A 81 7.50 1.79 -16.38
CA TYR A 81 6.63 0.63 -16.14
C TYR A 81 6.16 0.52 -14.70
N ILE A 82 5.13 -0.30 -14.50
CA ILE A 82 4.60 -0.69 -13.20
C ILE A 82 4.52 -2.20 -13.11
N GLN A 83 4.68 -2.75 -11.90
CA GLN A 83 4.58 -4.19 -11.66
C GLN A 83 3.47 -4.51 -10.67
N LEU A 84 2.66 -5.48 -11.04
CA LEU A 84 1.74 -6.16 -10.13
C LEU A 84 2.40 -7.42 -9.61
N PHE A 85 2.02 -7.82 -8.40
CA PHE A 85 2.47 -9.05 -7.77
C PHE A 85 1.29 -9.79 -7.14
N ASN A 86 1.18 -11.07 -7.44
CA ASN A 86 0.27 -11.97 -6.74
C ASN A 86 1.00 -12.56 -5.54
N ARG A 87 0.70 -12.04 -4.34
CA ARG A 87 1.33 -12.49 -3.10
C ARG A 87 0.67 -13.73 -2.49
N GLY A 88 -0.48 -14.15 -3.03
CA GLY A 88 -1.27 -15.22 -2.45
C GLY A 88 -1.09 -16.55 -3.16
N PRO A 89 -1.83 -17.58 -2.71
CA PRO A 89 -1.63 -18.95 -3.13
C PRO A 89 -2.43 -19.34 -4.38
N ALA A 90 -3.33 -18.48 -4.87
CA ALA A 90 -4.25 -18.82 -5.95
C ALA A 90 -4.01 -17.97 -7.21
N ILE A 91 -4.31 -18.55 -8.37
CA ILE A 91 -4.31 -17.81 -9.65
C ILE A 91 -5.45 -16.78 -9.62
N VAL A 92 -5.21 -15.58 -10.15
CA VAL A 92 -6.24 -14.55 -10.37
C VAL A 92 -6.36 -14.25 -11.84
N ASP A 93 -7.59 -14.24 -12.36
CA ASP A 93 -7.87 -13.66 -13.68
C ASP A 93 -8.11 -12.16 -13.51
N LEU A 94 -7.25 -11.35 -14.11
CA LEU A 94 -7.34 -9.89 -14.09
C LEU A 94 -8.27 -9.36 -15.18
N HIS A 95 -8.89 -10.23 -15.99
CA HIS A 95 -9.77 -9.78 -17.07
C HIS A 95 -10.80 -8.73 -16.62
N GLY A 96 -10.83 -7.60 -17.34
CA GLY A 96 -11.77 -6.50 -17.08
C GLY A 96 -11.41 -5.63 -15.87
N TRP A 97 -10.39 -5.98 -15.10
CA TRP A 97 -9.80 -5.08 -14.11
C TRP A 97 -9.18 -3.88 -14.81
N ARG A 98 -8.98 -2.80 -14.04
CA ARG A 98 -8.46 -1.53 -14.56
C ARG A 98 -7.25 -1.08 -13.77
N LEU A 99 -6.22 -0.66 -14.46
CA LEU A 99 -5.09 0.04 -13.87
C LEU A 99 -5.14 1.49 -14.32
N CYS A 100 -5.51 2.38 -13.39
CA CYS A 100 -5.51 3.83 -13.59
C CYS A 100 -4.15 4.40 -13.20
N ALA A 101 -3.66 5.38 -13.96
CA ALA A 101 -2.30 5.86 -13.89
C ALA A 101 -2.17 7.35 -14.21
N GLY A 102 -1.13 7.96 -13.64
CA GLY A 102 -0.70 9.33 -13.94
C GLY A 102 -1.66 10.42 -13.47
N ASP A 103 -1.35 11.66 -13.85
CA ASP A 103 -2.08 12.88 -13.52
C ASP A 103 -3.19 13.23 -14.54
N GLN A 104 -3.17 12.58 -15.71
CA GLN A 104 -4.11 12.85 -16.81
C GLN A 104 -5.18 11.75 -16.98
N GLY A 105 -5.28 10.82 -16.01
CA GLY A 105 -6.35 9.83 -15.95
C GLY A 105 -6.25 8.71 -16.99
N GLN A 106 -5.04 8.30 -17.38
CA GLN A 106 -4.83 7.15 -18.24
C GLN A 106 -5.31 5.87 -17.55
N SER A 107 -5.88 4.95 -18.34
CA SER A 107 -6.32 3.66 -17.81
C SER A 107 -6.05 2.52 -18.79
N LEU A 108 -5.50 1.42 -18.29
CA LEU A 108 -5.44 0.13 -18.97
C LEU A 108 -6.59 -0.74 -18.47
N VAL A 109 -7.31 -1.39 -19.39
CA VAL A 109 -8.24 -2.47 -19.05
C VAL A 109 -7.61 -3.79 -19.45
N PHE A 110 -7.48 -4.73 -18.51
CA PHE A 110 -6.82 -6.00 -18.80
C PHE A 110 -7.66 -6.87 -19.75
N PRO A 111 -7.06 -7.40 -20.83
CA PRO A 111 -7.77 -8.22 -21.81
C PRO A 111 -8.14 -9.58 -21.22
N HIS A 112 -8.97 -10.32 -21.96
CA HIS A 112 -9.32 -11.70 -21.62
C HIS A 112 -8.08 -12.56 -21.45
N ARG A 113 -8.14 -13.53 -20.53
CA ARG A 113 -7.05 -14.49 -20.23
C ARG A 113 -5.79 -13.84 -19.66
N THR A 114 -5.93 -12.73 -18.94
CA THR A 114 -4.81 -12.16 -18.18
C THR A 114 -4.71 -12.86 -16.83
N LEU A 115 -4.07 -14.03 -16.80
CA LEU A 115 -3.92 -14.83 -15.59
C LEU A 115 -2.63 -14.45 -14.86
N LEU A 116 -2.72 -14.17 -13.57
CA LEU A 116 -1.57 -13.91 -12.71
C LEU A 116 -1.42 -15.04 -11.70
N TYR A 117 -0.36 -15.83 -11.85
CA TYR A 117 -0.10 -17.02 -11.05
C TYR A 117 0.42 -16.66 -9.64
N PRO A 118 0.31 -17.59 -8.66
CA PRO A 118 0.86 -17.39 -7.33
C PRO A 118 2.35 -17.02 -7.37
N GLN A 119 2.74 -15.99 -6.61
CA GLN A 119 4.10 -15.45 -6.54
C GLN A 119 4.64 -14.89 -7.86
N GLU A 120 3.81 -14.74 -8.89
CA GLU A 120 4.21 -14.15 -10.16
C GLU A 120 4.13 -12.62 -10.11
N LYS A 121 5.04 -11.98 -10.86
CA LYS A 121 5.00 -10.56 -11.14
C LYS A 121 4.58 -10.33 -12.59
N LEU A 122 3.65 -9.41 -12.80
CA LEU A 122 3.26 -8.94 -14.11
C LEU A 122 3.77 -7.51 -14.30
N THR A 123 4.61 -7.31 -15.32
CA THR A 123 5.08 -5.98 -15.71
C THR A 123 4.11 -5.39 -16.74
N ILE A 124 3.74 -4.12 -16.55
CA ILE A 124 2.93 -3.35 -17.47
C ILE A 124 3.73 -2.13 -17.92
N ALA A 125 4.02 -2.06 -19.21
CA ALA A 125 4.79 -0.98 -19.80
C ALA A 125 3.91 0.23 -20.14
N THR A 126 4.52 1.42 -20.23
CA THR A 126 3.82 2.62 -20.69
C THR A 126 3.54 2.59 -22.18
N SER A 127 4.57 2.31 -22.99
CA SER A 127 4.47 2.22 -24.44
C SER A 127 4.05 0.82 -24.91
N GLU A 128 3.54 0.74 -26.14
CA GLU A 128 3.22 -0.55 -26.77
C GLU A 128 4.42 -1.49 -26.72
N CYS A 129 4.15 -2.74 -26.33
CA CYS A 129 5.11 -3.82 -26.25
C CYS A 129 4.40 -5.12 -26.64
N ASP A 130 4.99 -5.89 -27.56
CA ASP A 130 4.35 -7.10 -28.09
C ASP A 130 4.19 -8.23 -27.06
N SER A 131 5.01 -8.22 -26.00
CA SER A 131 5.13 -9.33 -25.04
C SER A 131 4.54 -9.04 -23.67
N THR A 132 4.09 -7.81 -23.39
CA THR A 132 3.56 -7.41 -22.08
C THR A 132 2.35 -6.49 -22.22
N PRO A 133 1.39 -6.54 -21.29
CA PRO A 133 0.33 -5.53 -21.25
C PRO A 133 0.94 -4.13 -21.19
N SER A 134 0.30 -3.16 -21.84
CA SER A 134 0.77 -1.78 -21.82
C SER A 134 -0.37 -0.78 -21.89
N PHE A 135 -0.08 0.47 -21.53
CA PHE A 135 -1.02 1.57 -21.69
C PHE A 135 -1.13 2.07 -23.14
N ALA A 136 -0.33 1.53 -24.06
CA ALA A 136 -0.22 1.97 -25.45
C ALA A 136 -0.01 3.49 -25.59
N SER A 137 0.73 4.09 -24.65
CA SER A 137 1.01 5.52 -24.63
C SER A 137 2.32 5.84 -25.32
N THR A 138 2.31 6.91 -26.12
CA THR A 138 3.53 7.46 -26.77
C THR A 138 4.25 8.47 -25.90
N ARG A 139 3.73 8.73 -24.70
CA ARG A 139 4.32 9.66 -23.71
C ARG A 139 4.47 8.96 -22.37
N PRO A 140 5.47 9.35 -21.56
CA PRO A 140 5.59 8.92 -20.17
C PRO A 140 4.30 9.14 -19.39
N ILE A 141 3.93 8.16 -18.57
CA ILE A 141 2.77 8.21 -17.66
C ILE A 141 3.25 8.32 -16.20
N TRP A 142 4.42 7.75 -15.88
CA TRP A 142 4.97 7.73 -14.53
C TRP A 142 5.96 8.89 -14.38
N ASN A 143 5.45 10.11 -14.30
CA ASN A 143 6.27 11.30 -14.46
C ASN A 143 6.92 11.80 -13.15
N ASN A 144 6.74 11.09 -12.04
CA ASN A 144 7.30 11.41 -10.73
C ASN A 144 6.80 12.72 -10.12
N ARG A 145 5.69 13.32 -10.59
CA ARG A 145 5.24 14.65 -10.14
C ARG A 145 4.02 14.61 -9.22
N GLY A 146 3.88 13.56 -8.43
CA GLY A 146 2.70 13.37 -7.59
C GLY A 146 1.72 12.33 -8.09
N ASP A 147 2.16 11.38 -8.92
CA ASP A 147 1.26 10.42 -9.54
C ASP A 147 0.71 9.41 -8.53
N SER A 148 -0.47 8.88 -8.86
CA SER A 148 -1.02 7.68 -8.25
C SER A 148 -1.22 6.61 -9.32
N ALA A 149 -0.94 5.37 -8.95
CA ALA A 149 -1.38 4.20 -9.71
C ALA A 149 -2.45 3.47 -8.89
N THR A 150 -3.62 3.24 -9.47
CA THR A 150 -4.74 2.59 -8.77
C THR A 150 -5.20 1.38 -9.55
N LEU A 151 -5.17 0.22 -8.92
CA LEU A 151 -5.73 -1.01 -9.46
C LEU A 151 -7.16 -1.17 -8.96
N LEU A 152 -8.09 -1.32 -9.90
CA LEU A 152 -9.53 -1.48 -9.66
C LEU A 152 -9.98 -2.82 -10.22
N ASP A 153 -10.89 -3.49 -9.53
CA ASP A 153 -11.53 -4.69 -10.07
C ASP A 153 -12.60 -4.35 -11.13
N VAL A 154 -13.27 -5.39 -11.63
CA VAL A 154 -14.35 -5.25 -12.62
C VAL A 154 -15.51 -4.38 -12.15
N SER A 155 -15.74 -4.30 -10.84
CA SER A 155 -16.81 -3.54 -10.19
C SER A 155 -16.40 -2.11 -9.84
N TRP A 156 -15.19 -1.69 -10.21
CA TRP A 156 -14.56 -0.41 -9.85
C TRP A 156 -14.17 -0.30 -8.37
N ALA A 157 -14.10 -1.41 -7.64
CA ALA A 157 -13.58 -1.39 -6.28
C ALA A 157 -12.04 -1.31 -6.30
N GLU A 158 -11.48 -0.43 -5.48
CA GLU A 158 -10.03 -0.30 -5.32
C GLU A 158 -9.44 -1.53 -4.65
N ILE A 159 -8.56 -2.22 -5.38
CA ILE A 159 -7.77 -3.33 -4.88
C ILE A 159 -6.53 -2.82 -4.15
N CYS A 160 -5.78 -1.92 -4.79
CA CYS A 160 -4.64 -1.25 -4.17
C CYS A 160 -4.28 0.04 -4.92
N CYS A 161 -3.57 0.91 -4.21
CA CYS A 161 -3.05 2.16 -4.76
C CYS A 161 -1.54 2.26 -4.45
N TRP A 162 -0.79 2.87 -5.36
CA TRP A 162 0.59 3.32 -5.17
C TRP A 162 0.62 4.82 -5.34
N LYS A 163 1.34 5.54 -4.49
CA LYS A 163 1.44 6.99 -4.50
C LYS A 163 2.87 7.44 -4.37
N TYR A 164 3.19 8.52 -5.07
CA TYR A 164 4.46 9.21 -4.95
C TYR A 164 4.25 10.71 -4.86
N GLY A 165 5.22 11.43 -4.28
CA GLY A 165 5.22 12.88 -4.20
C GLY A 165 3.97 13.46 -3.54
N VAL A 166 3.44 14.55 -4.10
CA VAL A 166 2.33 15.31 -3.49
C VAL A 166 1.06 14.49 -3.25
N ALA A 167 0.78 13.45 -4.04
CA ALA A 167 -0.37 12.57 -3.81
C ALA A 167 -0.28 11.80 -2.49
N ALA A 168 0.93 11.54 -1.99
CA ALA A 168 1.16 10.85 -0.73
C ALA A 168 1.18 11.78 0.50
N HIS A 169 1.20 13.11 0.32
CA HIS A 169 1.48 14.03 1.43
C HIS A 169 0.46 13.97 2.57
N CYS A 170 -0.82 13.76 2.27
CA CYS A 170 -1.86 13.69 3.29
C CYS A 170 -1.87 12.37 4.07
N GLU A 171 -1.14 11.36 3.60
CA GLU A 171 -1.11 10.02 4.19
C GLU A 171 0.15 9.78 5.00
N VAL A 172 1.23 10.51 4.75
CA VAL A 172 2.52 10.29 5.43
C VAL A 172 2.75 11.36 6.49
N ALA A 173 3.06 10.92 7.70
CA ALA A 173 3.39 11.79 8.81
C ALA A 173 4.59 11.28 9.60
N ILE A 174 5.28 12.20 10.27
CA ILE A 174 6.19 11.84 11.35
C ILE A 174 5.31 11.49 12.56
N SER A 175 5.32 10.23 12.98
CA SER A 175 4.48 9.74 14.09
C SER A 175 5.15 9.95 15.44
N GLN A 176 6.48 9.84 15.50
CA GLN A 176 7.22 9.88 16.76
C GLN A 176 8.67 10.33 16.54
N VAL A 177 9.23 11.02 17.53
CA VAL A 177 10.67 11.19 17.70
C VAL A 177 11.05 10.58 19.05
N HIS A 178 12.02 9.68 19.04
CA HIS A 178 12.55 9.01 20.22
C HIS A 178 13.96 9.50 20.54
N TYR A 179 14.14 10.05 21.73
CA TYR A 179 15.36 10.72 22.19
C TYR A 179 15.80 10.17 23.57
N ASP A 180 16.13 8.88 23.65
CA ASP A 180 16.51 8.22 24.91
C ASP A 180 17.97 8.48 25.34
N ARG A 181 18.27 8.22 26.62
CA ARG A 181 19.52 8.57 27.28
C ARG A 181 20.74 7.78 26.81
N ALA A 182 20.53 6.59 26.25
CA ALA A 182 21.57 5.81 25.57
C ALA A 182 21.62 6.24 24.10
N GLN A 183 22.61 7.08 23.75
CA GLN A 183 22.75 7.84 22.49
C GLN A 183 22.56 7.09 21.16
N HIS A 184 22.47 5.76 21.17
CA HIS A 184 22.50 4.94 19.97
C HIS A 184 21.12 4.54 19.44
N ASP A 185 20.07 4.52 20.27
CA ASP A 185 18.72 4.07 19.88
C ASP A 185 17.75 5.22 19.59
N GLU A 186 18.26 6.44 19.41
CA GLU A 186 17.40 7.56 19.02
C GLU A 186 16.95 7.41 17.56
N TYR A 187 15.69 7.75 17.27
CA TYR A 187 15.13 7.64 15.93
C TYR A 187 13.98 8.62 15.70
N VAL A 188 13.70 8.85 14.42
CA VAL A 188 12.45 9.43 13.94
C VAL A 188 11.65 8.36 13.23
N GLU A 189 10.37 8.26 13.56
CA GLU A 189 9.42 7.32 12.97
C GLU A 189 8.50 8.05 12.00
N ILE A 190 8.34 7.46 10.83
CA ILE A 190 7.47 7.94 9.77
C ILE A 190 6.43 6.88 9.53
N ALA A 191 5.17 7.27 9.62
CA ALA A 191 4.02 6.41 9.43
C ALA A 191 3.27 6.79 8.16
N ASN A 192 2.83 5.77 7.43
CA ASN A 192 1.80 5.91 6.42
C ASN A 192 0.47 5.61 7.11
N LEU A 193 -0.41 6.60 7.15
CA LEU A 193 -1.75 6.55 7.74
C LEU A 193 -2.82 6.16 6.70
N GLY A 194 -2.44 6.11 5.42
CA GLY A 194 -3.30 5.77 4.30
C GLY A 194 -3.31 4.29 3.93
N SER A 195 -4.13 3.96 2.94
CA SER A 195 -4.28 2.61 2.38
C SER A 195 -3.43 2.35 1.14
N ALA A 196 -2.70 3.35 0.64
CA ALA A 196 -1.83 3.21 -0.52
C ALA A 196 -0.41 2.81 -0.10
N TRP A 197 0.32 2.12 -0.98
CA TRP A 197 1.78 2.06 -0.90
C TRP A 197 2.32 3.45 -1.21
N VAL A 198 3.31 3.89 -0.44
CA VAL A 198 3.98 5.17 -0.67
C VAL A 198 5.43 4.93 -1.03
N ASP A 199 5.85 5.49 -2.14
CA ASP A 199 7.26 5.56 -2.53
C ASP A 199 7.92 6.77 -1.86
N LEU A 200 8.98 6.53 -1.10
CA LEU A 200 9.75 7.53 -0.38
C LEU A 200 11.05 7.89 -1.13
N SER A 201 11.31 7.36 -2.31
CA SER A 201 12.56 7.58 -3.05
C SER A 201 12.84 9.08 -3.23
N GLY A 202 14.01 9.52 -2.76
CA GLY A 202 14.44 10.93 -2.80
C GLY A 202 13.77 11.86 -1.78
N TRP A 203 12.85 11.35 -0.96
CA TRP A 203 12.35 12.12 0.19
C TRP A 203 13.46 12.25 1.22
N SER A 204 13.37 13.26 2.09
CA SER A 204 14.38 13.49 3.11
C SER A 204 13.82 13.85 4.47
N ILE A 205 14.56 13.51 5.52
CA ILE A 205 14.32 13.97 6.89
C ILE A 205 15.41 14.94 7.28
N SER A 206 15.01 16.13 7.73
CA SER A 206 15.91 17.09 8.36
C SER A 206 15.98 16.87 9.87
N GLY A 207 17.17 16.61 10.40
CA GLY A 207 17.43 16.59 11.84
C GLY A 207 17.62 18.00 12.43
N ASP A 208 17.63 18.09 13.77
CA ASP A 208 17.74 19.36 14.50
C ASP A 208 19.02 20.15 14.21
N LYS A 209 20.12 19.47 13.85
CA LYS A 209 21.45 20.08 13.66
C LYS A 209 21.86 20.15 12.18
N SER A 210 20.89 20.36 11.30
CA SER A 210 21.09 20.49 9.85
C SER A 210 21.61 19.24 9.13
N GLN A 211 21.63 18.06 9.77
CA GLN A 211 21.81 16.81 9.05
C GLN A 211 20.56 16.50 8.24
N GLN A 212 20.78 15.92 7.06
CA GLN A 212 19.70 15.38 6.24
C GLN A 212 19.97 13.90 5.97
N PHE A 213 18.92 13.10 6.10
CA PHE A 213 18.89 11.74 5.59
C PHE A 213 17.98 11.72 4.38
N GLU A 214 18.47 11.20 3.26
CA GLU A 214 17.68 10.99 2.05
C GLU A 214 17.37 9.50 1.91
N PHE A 215 16.10 9.20 1.62
CA PHE A 215 15.67 7.84 1.35
C PHE A 215 16.22 7.35 0.01
N PRO A 216 16.86 6.17 -0.03
CA PRO A 216 17.39 5.63 -1.27
C PRO A 216 16.27 5.27 -2.26
N SER A 217 16.62 5.17 -3.54
CA SER A 217 15.71 4.65 -4.56
C SER A 217 15.17 3.28 -4.17
N GLY A 218 13.85 3.09 -4.33
CA GLY A 218 13.11 1.89 -3.95
C GLY A 218 12.73 1.84 -2.47
N ALA A 219 12.98 2.89 -1.69
CA ALA A 219 12.45 2.99 -0.33
C ALA A 219 10.92 3.12 -0.38
N VAL A 220 10.21 2.15 0.17
CA VAL A 220 8.74 2.10 0.14
C VAL A 220 8.16 1.94 1.53
N LEU A 221 7.03 2.59 1.73
CA LEU A 221 6.24 2.54 2.95
C LEU A 221 4.90 1.87 2.65
N ARG A 222 4.72 0.66 3.18
CA ARG A 222 3.48 -0.11 3.00
C ARG A 222 2.25 0.63 3.54
N PRO A 223 1.04 0.31 3.05
CA PRO A 223 -0.21 0.81 3.64
C PRO A 223 -0.21 0.58 5.14
N GLN A 224 -0.58 1.62 5.91
CA GLN A 224 -0.58 1.56 7.37
C GLN A 224 0.76 1.04 7.94
N GLY A 225 1.86 1.34 7.26
CA GLY A 225 3.21 0.94 7.65
C GLY A 225 3.91 2.03 8.45
N MET A 226 5.03 1.67 9.06
CA MET A 226 5.98 2.63 9.61
C MET A 226 7.40 2.22 9.27
N VAL A 227 8.27 3.23 9.15
CA VAL A 227 9.73 3.09 9.05
C VAL A 227 10.39 3.99 10.08
N ARG A 228 11.59 3.62 10.51
CA ARG A 228 12.41 4.40 11.44
C ARG A 228 13.73 4.75 10.79
N VAL A 229 14.13 6.01 10.98
CA VAL A 229 15.48 6.48 10.65
C VAL A 229 16.20 6.72 11.97
N TYR A 230 17.18 5.85 12.25
CA TYR A 230 17.95 5.90 13.49
C TYR A 230 19.13 6.85 13.39
N THR A 231 19.60 7.33 14.55
CA THR A 231 20.82 8.13 14.64
C THR A 231 22.06 7.34 14.21
N SER A 232 22.27 6.15 14.79
CA SER A 232 23.45 5.31 14.51
C SER A 232 23.15 3.84 14.22
N LEU A 233 22.04 3.30 14.73
CA LEU A 233 21.68 1.89 14.52
C LEU A 233 21.13 1.65 13.12
N CYS A 234 21.28 0.42 12.63
CA CYS A 234 20.58 -0.04 11.44
C CYS A 234 19.75 -1.27 11.82
N ASN A 235 18.42 -1.11 11.82
CA ASN A 235 17.49 -2.20 12.15
C ASN A 235 16.63 -2.56 10.93
N PRO A 236 16.88 -3.70 10.27
CA PRO A 236 16.11 -4.14 9.11
C PRO A 236 14.60 -4.32 9.38
N GLN A 237 14.20 -4.61 10.62
CA GLN A 237 12.79 -4.83 10.97
C GLN A 237 11.95 -3.55 10.90
N THR A 238 12.59 -2.38 10.98
CA THR A 238 11.95 -1.05 10.95
C THR A 238 12.39 -0.23 9.74
N GLY A 239 12.89 -0.90 8.69
CA GLY A 239 13.27 -0.28 7.41
C GLY A 239 14.78 -0.21 7.15
N GLY A 240 15.62 -0.35 8.18
CA GLY A 240 17.08 -0.37 8.02
C GLY A 240 17.70 0.99 7.68
N PHE A 241 17.03 2.09 8.01
CA PHE A 241 17.52 3.44 7.71
C PHE A 241 18.28 4.03 8.90
N SER A 242 19.38 4.73 8.59
CA SER A 242 20.27 5.33 9.59
C SER A 242 20.95 6.57 9.04
N PHE A 243 21.07 7.60 9.88
CA PHE A 243 21.94 8.75 9.63
C PHE A 243 23.44 8.37 9.70
N ASN A 244 23.77 7.20 10.27
CA ASN A 244 25.14 6.77 10.55
C ASN A 244 25.95 7.82 11.32
N SER A 245 25.29 8.57 12.18
CA SER A 245 25.90 9.64 12.98
C SER A 245 26.55 9.06 14.24
N PRO A 246 27.80 9.41 14.56
CA PRO A 246 28.44 9.03 15.82
C PRO A 246 27.93 9.85 17.02
N GLN A 247 27.11 10.88 16.79
CA GLN A 247 26.59 11.78 17.81
C GLN A 247 25.07 11.78 17.82
N ALA A 248 24.49 11.94 19.01
CA ALA A 248 23.06 12.16 19.21
C ALA A 248 22.55 13.33 18.34
N LEU A 249 21.48 13.08 17.60
CA LEU A 249 20.89 14.04 16.66
C LEU A 249 19.68 14.76 17.26
N TRP A 250 18.98 14.12 18.20
CA TRP A 250 17.70 14.60 18.70
C TRP A 250 17.88 15.24 20.08
N SER A 251 17.60 16.54 20.17
CA SER A 251 17.80 17.29 21.42
C SER A 251 16.80 16.88 22.51
N ARG A 252 17.23 16.93 23.77
CA ARG A 252 16.36 16.72 24.93
C ARG A 252 15.66 17.99 25.41
N GLU A 253 16.12 19.14 24.95
CA GLU A 253 15.55 20.46 25.29
C GLU A 253 14.40 20.83 24.33
N GLY A 254 14.01 19.88 23.49
CA GLY A 254 13.07 20.05 22.40
C GLY A 254 13.77 20.32 21.07
N GLY A 255 13.06 20.04 20.00
CA GLY A 255 13.59 20.07 18.63
C GLY A 255 12.49 20.17 17.60
N GLU A 256 12.90 20.23 16.34
CA GLU A 256 11.99 20.24 15.20
C GLU A 256 12.59 19.45 14.05
N THR A 257 11.82 18.48 13.58
CA THR A 257 12.16 17.72 12.37
C THR A 257 11.08 17.86 11.32
N CYS A 258 11.51 17.88 10.06
CA CYS A 258 10.64 17.96 8.91
C CYS A 258 10.91 16.77 8.00
N LEU A 259 9.83 16.18 7.51
CA LEU A 259 9.84 15.29 6.36
C LEU A 259 9.58 16.15 5.12
N LEU A 260 10.48 16.06 4.16
CA LEU A 260 10.44 16.75 2.89
C LEU A 260 10.30 15.71 1.76
N ASP A 261 9.55 16.05 0.72
CA ASP A 261 9.47 15.23 -0.48
C ASP A 261 10.74 15.40 -1.35
N TYR A 262 10.74 14.73 -2.51
CA TYR A 262 11.80 14.79 -3.51
C TYR A 262 12.05 16.18 -4.13
N GLN A 263 11.14 17.15 -3.95
CA GLN A 263 11.31 18.55 -4.37
C GLN A 263 11.70 19.47 -3.20
N GLY A 264 11.85 18.93 -1.99
CA GLY A 264 12.06 19.70 -0.78
C GLY A 264 10.79 20.35 -0.22
N GLN A 265 9.60 19.98 -0.73
CA GLN A 265 8.33 20.43 -0.17
C GLN A 265 8.06 19.71 1.14
N ARG A 266 7.67 20.47 2.18
CA ARG A 266 7.38 19.91 3.48
C ARG A 266 6.10 19.07 3.48
N VAL A 267 6.26 17.78 3.77
CA VAL A 267 5.18 16.80 3.94
C VAL A 267 4.65 16.82 5.37
N SER A 268 5.56 16.67 6.34
CA SER A 268 5.22 16.61 7.75
C SER A 268 6.24 17.39 8.59
N LYS A 269 5.79 17.85 9.76
CA LYS A 269 6.61 18.54 10.74
C LYS A 269 6.26 18.03 12.12
N PHE A 270 7.28 17.76 12.92
CA PHE A 270 7.11 17.29 14.29
C PHE A 270 8.00 18.10 15.23
N ARG A 271 7.42 18.48 16.38
CA ARG A 271 8.10 19.14 17.49
C ARG A 271 7.87 18.32 18.75
N TRP A 272 8.89 18.18 19.56
CA TRP A 272 8.84 17.52 20.87
C TRP A 272 9.47 18.41 21.94
#